data_AF-A0A6V7Y1S8-F1
#
_entry.id   AF-A0A6V7Y1S8-F1
#
_cell.length_a   1.000
_cell.length_b   1.000
_cell.length_c   1.000
_cell.angle_alpha   90.00
_cell.angle_beta   90.00
_cell.angle_gamma   90.00
#
_symmetry.space_group_name_H-M   'P 1'
#
loop_
_entity.id
_entity.type
_entity.pdbx_description
1 polymer ?
#
loop_
_entity_poly.entity_id
_entity_poly.type
_entity_poly.pdbx_seq_one_letter_code
_entity_poly.pdbx_strand_id
1 'polypeptide(L)'
;MLPPPPPPSADFDIYGNLTLSQFFDEIKKFTESQVRFIISGDLQIYNCYANVAPDFLNMQIPQVVQHYRDLDAIAVVGRTQRNLERGRKPAARKEPKEADGGGYYFTVLCNNDTMHNVLWRPHPLANN
;
A
#
# COMPACT_ATOMS: atom_id res chain seq x y z
N MET A 1 -7.27 4.90 31.18
CA MET A 1 -7.09 4.94 29.71
C MET A 1 -6.04 3.90 29.36
N LEU A 2 -6.38 2.91 28.53
CA LEU A 2 -5.37 1.99 28.01
C LEU A 2 -4.48 2.78 27.03
N PRO A 3 -3.14 2.61 27.07
CA PRO A 3 -2.28 3.22 26.07
C PRO A 3 -2.71 2.75 24.68
N PRO A 4 -2.61 3.60 23.65
CA PRO A 4 -2.89 3.18 22.29
C PRO A 4 -2.01 1.96 21.96
N PRO A 5 -2.53 0.99 21.18
CA PRO A 5 -1.72 -0.14 20.75
C PRO A 5 -0.45 0.39 20.05
N PRO A 6 0.71 -0.25 20.27
CA PRO A 6 1.93 0.16 19.61
C PRO A 6 1.72 0.17 18.09
N PRO A 7 2.34 1.10 17.35
CA PRO A 7 2.28 1.08 15.90
C PRO A 7 2.77 -0.29 15.40
N PRO A 8 2.22 -0.80 14.29
CA PRO A 8 2.68 -2.04 13.71
C PRO A 8 4.20 -1.97 13.52
N SER A 9 4.93 -2.93 14.08
CA SER A 9 6.37 -3.03 13.88
C SER A 9 6.62 -3.38 12.41
N ALA A 10 7.42 -2.55 11.74
CA ALA A 10 7.92 -2.87 10.42
C ALA A 10 9.12 -3.81 10.56
N ASP A 11 9.20 -4.81 9.68
CA ASP A 11 10.38 -5.66 9.52
C ASP A 11 11.52 -4.86 8.87
N PHE A 12 11.18 -3.93 7.98
CA PHE A 12 12.13 -3.08 7.26
C PHE A 12 11.60 -1.65 7.10
N ASP A 13 12.51 -0.69 7.23
CA ASP A 13 12.27 0.71 6.89
C ASP A 13 12.93 1.06 5.55
N ILE A 14 12.19 1.66 4.64
CA ILE A 14 12.68 2.14 3.34
C ILE A 14 12.45 3.66 3.27
N TYR A 15 13.52 4.39 2.98
CA TYR A 15 13.49 5.85 2.90
C TYR A 15 13.74 6.33 1.48
N GLY A 16 13.10 7.43 1.11
CA GLY A 16 13.41 8.14 -0.13
C GLY A 16 12.19 8.42 -0.99
N ASN A 17 12.39 9.29 -1.97
CA ASN A 17 11.38 9.53 -2.99
C ASN A 17 11.48 8.47 -4.09
N LEU A 18 10.93 7.29 -3.81
CA LEU A 18 11.03 6.11 -4.68
C LEU A 18 9.82 5.99 -5.60
N THR A 19 10.07 5.49 -6.81
CA THR A 19 9.01 4.92 -7.65
C THR A 19 8.60 3.53 -7.16
N LEU A 20 7.45 3.03 -7.61
CA LEU A 20 7.03 1.65 -7.29
C LEU A 20 8.05 0.60 -7.76
N SER A 21 8.68 0.80 -8.93
CA SER A 21 9.75 -0.07 -9.41
C SER A 21 10.96 -0.07 -8.47
N GLN A 22 11.42 1.11 -8.07
CA GLN A 22 12.55 1.23 -7.14
C GLN A 22 12.21 0.62 -5.77
N PHE A 23 10.98 0.76 -5.31
CA PHE A 23 10.51 0.13 -4.08
C PHE A 23 10.55 -1.40 -4.16
N PHE A 24 10.18 -2.01 -5.29
CA PHE A 24 10.36 -3.45 -5.50
C PHE A 24 11.82 -3.86 -5.46
N ASP A 25 12.70 -3.07 -6.08
CA ASP A 25 14.14 -3.34 -6.07
C ASP A 25 14.72 -3.28 -4.66
N GLU A 26 14.30 -2.31 -3.83
CA GLU A 26 14.68 -2.24 -2.42
C GLU A 26 14.19 -3.47 -1.65
N ILE A 27 12.92 -3.88 -1.79
CA ILE A 27 12.40 -5.09 -1.13
C ILE A 27 13.19 -6.33 -1.55
N LYS A 28 13.52 -6.45 -2.83
CA LYS A 28 14.27 -7.60 -3.36
C LYS A 28 15.68 -7.70 -2.75
N LYS A 29 16.32 -6.56 -2.43
CA LYS A 29 17.65 -6.56 -1.77
C LYS A 29 17.61 -7.23 -0.39
N PHE A 30 16.51 -7.09 0.35
CA PHE A 30 16.39 -7.65 1.70
C PHE A 30 15.73 -9.04 1.73
N THR A 31 14.78 -9.29 0.82
CA THR A 31 14.00 -10.54 0.81
C THR A 31 14.57 -11.61 -0.13
N GLU A 32 15.53 -11.24 -0.99
CA GLU A 32 16.09 -12.06 -2.06
C GLU A 32 15.03 -12.72 -2.97
N SER A 33 13.82 -12.14 -3.00
CA SER A 33 12.65 -12.69 -3.66
C SER A 33 11.89 -11.60 -4.41
N GLN A 34 11.12 -12.00 -5.43
CA GLN A 34 10.21 -11.10 -6.13
C GLN A 34 8.93 -10.89 -5.31
N VAL A 35 8.37 -9.69 -5.45
CA VAL A 35 7.10 -9.32 -4.84
C VAL A 35 5.93 -9.86 -5.68
N ARG A 36 4.99 -10.54 -5.02
CA ARG A 36 3.70 -10.98 -5.60
C ARG A 36 2.58 -10.01 -5.32
N PHE A 37 2.48 -9.53 -4.08
CA PHE A 37 1.41 -8.63 -3.65
C PHE A 37 1.96 -7.50 -2.79
N ILE A 38 1.35 -6.32 -2.93
CA ILE A 38 1.49 -5.20 -1.99
C ILE A 38 0.11 -4.75 -1.56
N ILE A 39 -0.06 -4.64 -0.25
CA ILE A 39 -1.26 -4.11 0.40
C ILE A 39 -0.81 -3.00 1.36
N SER A 40 -1.52 -1.88 1.41
CA SER A 40 -1.39 -0.89 2.48
C SER A 40 -2.72 -0.81 3.23
N GLY A 41 -2.74 -1.17 4.51
CA GLY A 41 -4.01 -1.29 5.25
C GLY A 41 -4.89 -2.37 4.62
N ASP A 42 -6.05 -1.98 4.11
CA ASP A 42 -6.94 -2.85 3.33
C ASP A 42 -6.93 -2.54 1.81
N LEU A 43 -6.13 -1.55 1.40
CA LEU A 43 -5.97 -1.11 0.03
C LEU A 43 -4.93 -1.98 -0.69
N GLN A 44 -5.36 -2.69 -1.74
CA GLN A 44 -4.49 -3.51 -2.57
C GLN A 44 -3.84 -2.64 -3.65
N ILE A 45 -2.50 -2.55 -3.63
CA ILE A 45 -1.71 -1.68 -4.50
C ILE A 45 -1.10 -2.46 -5.67
N TYR A 46 -0.68 -3.69 -5.44
CA TYR A 46 -0.03 -4.51 -6.45
C TYR A 46 -0.43 -5.98 -6.32
N ASN A 47 -0.56 -6.65 -7.46
CA ASN A 47 -0.79 -8.08 -7.58
C ASN A 47 -0.19 -8.55 -8.90
N CYS A 48 0.83 -9.40 -8.86
CA CYS A 48 1.50 -9.89 -10.07
C CYS A 48 0.61 -10.72 -11.00
N TYR A 49 -0.51 -11.27 -10.50
CA TYR A 49 -1.46 -12.04 -11.29
C TYR A 49 -2.53 -11.17 -11.96
N ALA A 50 -2.79 -10.00 -11.42
CA ALA A 50 -3.57 -8.98 -12.10
C ALA A 50 -2.60 -8.19 -12.96
N ASN A 51 -2.88 -8.03 -14.26
CA ASN A 51 -2.00 -7.31 -15.17
C ASN A 51 -1.83 -5.85 -14.66
N VAL A 52 -0.81 -5.59 -13.84
CA VAL A 52 -0.57 -4.25 -13.30
C VAL A 52 -0.13 -3.41 -14.46
N ALA A 53 -0.85 -2.32 -14.73
CA ALA A 53 -0.50 -1.47 -15.85
C ALA A 53 0.94 -0.99 -15.65
N PRO A 54 1.85 -1.20 -16.62
CA PRO A 54 3.26 -0.86 -16.49
C PRO A 54 3.47 0.63 -16.16
N ASP A 55 2.48 1.47 -16.48
CA ASP A 55 2.47 2.91 -16.23
C ASP A 55 2.63 3.27 -14.74
N PHE A 56 2.19 2.42 -13.80
CA PHE A 56 2.30 2.69 -12.36
C PHE A 56 3.70 2.43 -11.78
N LEU A 57 4.53 1.64 -12.47
CA LEU A 57 5.86 1.28 -11.99
C LEU A 57 6.78 2.50 -11.84
N ASN A 58 6.56 3.52 -12.68
CA ASN A 58 7.34 4.75 -12.68
C ASN A 58 6.73 5.86 -11.81
N MET A 59 5.56 5.64 -11.20
CA MET A 59 4.95 6.62 -10.30
C MET A 59 5.58 6.54 -8.91
N GLN A 60 5.64 7.69 -8.23
CA GLN A 60 6.12 7.76 -6.86
C GLN A 60 5.15 7.06 -5.90
N ILE A 61 5.66 6.48 -4.82
CA ILE A 61 4.85 5.72 -3.86
C ILE A 61 3.59 6.47 -3.38
N PRO A 62 3.65 7.76 -2.97
CA PRO A 62 2.44 8.50 -2.57
C PRO A 62 1.42 8.64 -3.70
N GLN A 63 1.89 8.84 -4.94
CA GLN A 63 1.03 8.97 -6.11
C GLN A 63 0.32 7.65 -6.42
N VAL A 64 1.04 6.52 -6.31
CA VAL A 64 0.46 5.18 -6.49
C VAL A 64 -0.61 4.93 -5.42
N VAL A 65 -0.31 5.19 -4.15
CA VAL A 65 -1.28 5.01 -3.06
C VAL A 65 -2.52 5.85 -3.30
N GLN A 66 -2.37 7.12 -3.66
CA GLN A 66 -3.50 8.00 -3.95
C GLN A 66 -4.32 7.52 -5.16
N HIS A 67 -3.65 7.09 -6.23
CA HIS A 67 -4.33 6.56 -7.41
C HIS A 67 -5.23 5.37 -7.08
N TYR A 68 -4.74 4.40 -6.30
CA TYR A 68 -5.54 3.26 -5.89
C TYR A 68 -6.65 3.62 -4.89
N ARG A 69 -6.45 4.63 -4.03
CA ARG A 69 -7.53 5.18 -3.18
C ARG A 69 -8.66 5.77 -4.00
N ASP A 70 -8.33 6.45 -5.10
CA ASP A 70 -9.30 7.08 -5.99
C ASP A 70 -10.06 6.03 -6.80
N LEU A 71 -9.36 5.01 -7.31
CA LEU A 71 -9.98 3.85 -7.97
C LEU A 71 -10.93 3.09 -7.04
N ASP A 72 -10.53 2.85 -5.78
CA ASP A 72 -11.43 2.19 -4.82
C ASP A 72 -12.63 3.08 -4.50
N ALA A 73 -12.47 4.40 -4.37
CA ALA A 73 -13.59 5.32 -4.15
C ALA A 73 -14.65 5.20 -5.27
N ILE A 74 -14.23 5.14 -6.53
CA ILE A 74 -15.14 4.91 -7.67
C ILE A 74 -15.82 3.53 -7.55
N ALA A 75 -15.04 2.48 -7.26
CA ALA A 75 -15.57 1.13 -7.12
C ALA A 75 -16.58 1.00 -5.96
N VAL A 76 -16.36 1.71 -4.85
CA VAL A 76 -17.25 1.76 -3.68
C VAL A 76 -18.60 2.33 -4.04
N VAL A 77 -18.67 3.39 -4.85
CA VAL A 77 -19.95 3.98 -5.29
C VAL A 77 -20.80 2.91 -6.00
N GLY A 78 -20.22 2.21 -6.98
CA GLY A 78 -20.93 1.17 -7.72
C GLY A 78 -21.30 -0.05 -6.85
N ARG A 79 -20.43 -0.45 -5.91
CA ARG A 79 -20.75 -1.53 -4.94
C ARG A 79 -21.87 -1.12 -3.97
N THR A 80 -21.85 0.12 -3.50
CA THR A 80 -22.86 0.66 -2.58
C THR A 80 -24.23 0.70 -3.24
N GLN A 81 -24.33 1.18 -4.48
CA GLN A 81 -25.59 1.18 -5.22
C GLN A 81 -26.18 -0.25 -5.30
N ARG A 82 -25.38 -1.22 -5.76
CA ARG A 82 -25.81 -2.63 -5.83
C ARG A 82 -26.18 -3.22 -4.48
N ASN A 83 -25.50 -2.83 -3.40
CA ASN A 83 -25.82 -3.30 -2.06
C ASN A 83 -27.18 -2.75 -1.60
N LEU A 84 -27.44 -1.47 -1.81
CA LEU A 84 -28.71 -0.83 -1.45
C LEU A 84 -29.89 -1.44 -2.22
N GLU A 85 -29.73 -1.70 -3.52
CA GLU A 85 -30.72 -2.41 -4.35
C GLU A 85 -31.04 -3.82 -3.81
N ARG A 86 -30.08 -4.46 -3.14
CA ARG A 86 -30.21 -5.80 -2.54
C ARG A 86 -30.59 -5.77 -1.06
N GLY A 87 -30.93 -4.61 -0.50
CA GLY A 87 -31.25 -4.46 0.92
C GLY A 87 -30.06 -4.72 1.87
N ARG A 88 -28.83 -4.55 1.38
CA ARG A 88 -27.57 -4.74 2.14
C ARG A 88 -26.96 -3.41 2.55
N LYS A 89 -26.05 -3.45 3.53
CA LYS A 89 -25.30 -2.28 3.99
C LYS A 89 -24.41 -1.70 2.88
N PRO A 90 -24.18 -0.37 2.86
CA PRO A 90 -23.22 0.27 1.96
C PRO A 90 -21.83 -0.37 2.03
N ALA A 91 -21.10 -0.33 0.91
CA ALA A 91 -19.71 -0.79 0.90
C ALA A 91 -18.82 0.23 1.63
N ALA A 92 -17.87 -0.27 2.41
CA ALA A 92 -16.85 0.57 3.04
C ALA A 92 -15.74 0.90 2.04
N ARG A 93 -15.15 2.09 2.19
CA ARG A 93 -13.96 2.51 1.46
C ARG A 93 -12.73 1.87 2.07
N LYS A 94 -11.80 1.46 1.22
CA LYS A 94 -10.48 0.99 1.61
C LYS A 94 -9.54 2.17 1.83
N GLU A 95 -8.78 2.13 2.91
CA GLU A 95 -7.85 3.17 3.33
C GLU A 95 -6.43 2.59 3.51
N PRO A 96 -5.41 3.30 3.03
CA PRO A 96 -4.04 2.90 3.27
C PRO A 96 -3.71 3.00 4.77
N LYS A 97 -2.70 2.24 5.19
CA LYS A 97 -2.16 2.37 6.53
C LYS A 97 -1.08 3.45 6.54
N GLU A 98 -1.48 4.68 6.83
CA GLU A 98 -0.56 5.82 6.94
C GLU A 98 0.34 5.69 8.19
N ALA A 99 1.56 6.21 8.07
CA ALA A 99 2.54 6.34 9.14
C ALA A 99 2.85 7.82 9.38
N ASP A 100 3.38 8.14 10.57
CA ASP A 100 3.77 9.50 10.90
C ASP A 100 4.78 10.09 9.88
N GLY A 101 4.65 11.38 9.59
CA GLY A 101 5.53 12.08 8.65
C GLY A 101 5.23 11.80 7.17
N GLY A 102 4.03 11.31 6.84
CA GLY A 102 3.60 11.08 5.45
C GLY A 102 4.11 9.76 4.86
N GLY A 103 4.50 8.81 5.71
CA GLY A 103 4.88 7.46 5.30
C GLY A 103 3.68 6.52 5.14
N TYR A 104 3.93 5.31 4.67
CA TYR A 104 2.93 4.25 4.53
C TYR A 104 3.49 2.92 5.00
N TYR A 105 2.67 2.16 5.73
CA TYR A 105 2.91 0.75 6.00
C TYR A 105 2.39 -0.09 4.86
N PHE A 106 3.22 -1.01 4.40
CA PHE A 106 2.93 -1.98 3.37
C PHE A 106 3.11 -3.40 3.91
N THR A 107 2.14 -4.26 3.66
CA THR A 107 2.32 -5.70 3.77
C THR A 107 2.66 -6.23 2.38
N VAL A 108 3.81 -6.89 2.29
CA VAL A 108 4.39 -7.39 1.04
C VAL A 108 4.44 -8.91 1.10
N LEU A 109 3.82 -9.57 0.11
CA LEU A 109 3.94 -11.02 -0.06
C LEU A 109 4.94 -11.31 -1.19
N CYS A 110 5.94 -12.13 -0.89
CA CYS A 110 7.01 -12.51 -1.81
C CYS A 110 6.77 -13.91 -2.43
N ASN A 111 7.48 -14.22 -3.53
CA ASN A 111 7.36 -15.50 -4.25
C ASN A 111 7.67 -16.75 -3.41
N ASN A 112 8.48 -16.63 -2.38
CA ASN A 112 8.81 -17.68 -1.42
C ASN A 112 7.75 -17.83 -0.30
N ASP A 113 6.55 -17.29 -0.50
CA ASP A 113 5.43 -17.28 0.44
C ASP A 113 5.75 -16.61 1.80
N THR A 114 6.80 -15.78 1.83
CA THR A 114 7.10 -14.94 3.00
C THR A 114 6.36 -13.62 2.91
N MET A 115 5.90 -13.15 4.08
CA MET A 115 5.19 -11.89 4.24
C MET A 115 6.02 -10.95 5.11
N HIS A 116 6.17 -9.71 4.65
CA HIS A 116 6.97 -8.68 5.32
C HIS A 116 6.16 -7.40 5.48
N ASN A 117 6.23 -6.78 6.64
CA ASN A 117 5.73 -5.44 6.91
C ASN A 117 6.83 -4.43 6.64
N VAL A 118 6.64 -3.59 5.64
CA VAL A 118 7.61 -2.60 5.20
C VAL A 118 7.04 -1.22 5.48
N LEU A 119 7.79 -0.39 6.19
CA LEU A 119 7.47 1.01 6.37
C LEU A 119 8.24 1.84 5.34
N TRP A 120 7.52 2.44 4.41
CA TRP A 120 8.11 3.44 3.53
C TRP A 120 7.93 4.83 4.13
N ARG A 121 8.99 5.65 4.08
CA ARG A 121 8.94 7.06 4.46
C ARG A 121 9.53 7.95 3.36
N PRO A 122 8.94 9.13 3.11
CA PRO A 122 9.62 10.13 2.31
C PRO A 122 10.96 10.48 2.98
N HIS A 123 11.97 10.82 2.18
CA HIS A 123 13.23 11.31 2.75
C HIS A 123 12.89 12.51 3.66
N PRO A 124 13.38 12.57 4.91
CA PRO A 124 13.24 13.79 5.69
C PRO A 124 13.83 14.92 4.85
N LEU A 125 13.03 15.95 4.57
CA LEU A 125 13.56 17.20 4.03
C LEU A 125 14.72 17.56 4.95
N ALA A 126 15.94 17.58 4.41
CA ALA A 126 17.05 18.15 5.14
C ALA A 126 16.61 19.57 5.48
N ASN A 127 16.33 19.82 6.76
CA ASN A 127 16.15 21.18 7.26
C ASN A 127 17.49 21.89 6.97
N ASN A 128 17.52 22.66 5.89
CA ASN A 128 18.57 23.66 5.62
C ASN A 128 18.35 24.85 6.56
#